data_AF-A0A520YA13-F1
#
_entry.id   AF-A0A520YA13-F1
#
_cell.length_a   1.000
_cell.length_b   1.000
_cell.length_c   1.000
_cell.angle_alpha   90.00
_cell.angle_beta   90.00
_cell.angle_gamma   90.00
#
_symmetry.space_group_name_H-M   'P 1'
#
loop_
_entity.id
_entity.type
_entity.pdbx_description
1 polymer ?
#
loop_
_entity_poly.entity_id
_entity_poly.type
_entity_poly.pdbx_seq_one_letter_code
_entity_poly.pdbx_strand_id
1 'polypeptide(L)'
;MKHILLTTAALLAVSACARVEPIDTNEIEEVEPLAVENIIDDAAAIAGINEDFGWSIDGQRATYGPPDDDQLLALECRNGSLDVARFAQGTEGAGTLTFGAGAALASVAVAAGGASFGGDRYAATLAPGDIGDDMVEVFADGTPINVTMTGTAPLVVQSDAAVGRLVADCLGRERPADTNAPANEATTSGNSVD
;
A
#
# COMPACT_ATOMS: atom_id res chain seq x y z
N MET A 1 -44.35 50.55 -11.74
CA MET A 1 -45.45 49.90 -12.49
C MET A 1 -45.43 48.42 -12.13
N LYS A 2 -46.53 47.93 -11.55
CA LYS A 2 -46.81 46.51 -11.28
C LYS A 2 -47.07 45.82 -12.63
N HIS A 3 -46.55 44.61 -12.84
CA HIS A 3 -47.35 43.49 -13.35
C HIS A 3 -46.70 42.16 -12.95
N ILE A 4 -47.53 41.37 -12.27
CA ILE A 4 -47.38 39.97 -11.89
C ILE A 4 -47.80 39.13 -13.10
N LEU A 5 -47.12 38.02 -13.36
CA LEU A 5 -47.71 36.85 -14.02
C LEU A 5 -47.10 35.58 -13.44
N LEU A 6 -47.87 34.98 -12.52
CA LEU A 6 -47.80 33.58 -12.13
C LEU A 6 -48.21 32.71 -13.34
N THR A 7 -47.52 31.60 -13.54
CA THR A 7 -48.14 30.41 -14.14
C THR A 7 -47.79 29.19 -13.31
N THR A 8 -48.79 28.75 -12.56
CA THR A 8 -48.91 27.50 -11.82
C THR A 8 -49.37 26.40 -12.76
N ALA A 9 -48.83 25.17 -12.61
CA ALA A 9 -49.46 23.84 -12.78
C ALA A 9 -48.44 22.83 -13.32
N ALA A 10 -48.43 21.55 -12.96
CA ALA A 10 -49.08 20.77 -11.92
C ALA A 10 -48.38 19.38 -11.88
N LEU A 11 -48.51 18.71 -10.72
CA LEU A 11 -48.06 17.36 -10.39
C LEU A 11 -48.40 16.29 -11.43
N LEU A 12 -47.50 15.31 -11.57
CA LEU A 12 -47.85 13.88 -11.64
C LEU A 12 -46.84 13.09 -10.79
N ALA A 13 -47.16 12.95 -9.50
CA ALA A 13 -46.56 11.93 -8.66
C ALA A 13 -47.25 10.60 -8.97
N VAL A 14 -46.57 9.72 -9.70
CA VAL A 14 -47.02 8.32 -9.86
C VAL A 14 -46.60 7.57 -8.60
N SER A 15 -47.47 7.59 -7.59
CA SER A 15 -47.36 6.74 -6.42
C SER A 15 -47.75 5.33 -6.85
N ALA A 16 -46.77 4.52 -7.23
CA ALA A 16 -46.97 3.09 -7.42
C ALA A 16 -47.19 2.45 -6.04
N CYS A 17 -48.46 2.16 -5.72
CA CYS A 17 -48.80 1.26 -4.63
C CYS A 17 -48.37 -0.16 -5.03
N ALA A 18 -47.10 -0.51 -4.77
CA ALA A 18 -46.71 -1.90 -4.72
C ALA A 18 -47.38 -2.50 -3.47
N ARG A 19 -48.33 -3.40 -3.71
CA ARG A 19 -48.97 -4.23 -2.71
C ARG A 19 -47.86 -5.10 -2.09
N VAL A 20 -47.46 -4.79 -0.86
CA VAL A 20 -46.58 -5.65 -0.07
C VAL A 20 -47.43 -6.82 0.41
N GLU A 21 -47.27 -7.97 -0.23
CA GLU A 21 -47.78 -9.23 0.30
C GLU A 21 -46.98 -9.57 1.56
N PRO A 22 -47.63 -9.98 2.66
CA PRO A 22 -46.90 -10.45 3.83
C PRO A 22 -46.13 -11.71 3.44
N ILE A 23 -44.79 -11.63 3.53
CA ILE A 23 -43.92 -12.79 3.36
C ILE A 23 -44.23 -13.77 4.50
N ASP A 24 -44.75 -14.94 4.11
CA ASP A 24 -44.97 -16.07 5.00
C ASP A 24 -43.61 -16.50 5.57
N THR A 25 -43.44 -16.42 6.89
CA THR A 25 -42.13 -16.52 7.55
C THR A 25 -41.81 -17.96 7.97
N ASN A 26 -42.29 -18.95 7.21
CA ASN A 26 -42.28 -20.37 7.60
C ASN A 26 -41.57 -21.31 6.63
N GLU A 27 -40.65 -20.80 5.82
CA GLU A 27 -39.59 -21.62 5.21
C GLU A 27 -38.26 -20.85 5.30
N ILE A 28 -37.66 -20.86 6.49
CA ILE A 28 -36.23 -20.59 6.62
C ILE A 28 -35.55 -21.86 6.11
N GLU A 29 -35.36 -21.94 4.80
CA GLU A 29 -34.33 -22.83 4.24
C GLU A 29 -33.03 -22.47 4.96
N GLU A 30 -32.41 -23.43 5.63
CA GLU A 30 -31.06 -23.30 6.18
C GLU A 30 -30.14 -22.92 5.03
N VAL A 31 -29.92 -21.61 4.86
CA VAL A 31 -28.85 -21.11 4.03
C VAL A 31 -27.59 -21.45 4.81
N GLU A 32 -26.95 -22.56 4.43
CA GLU A 32 -25.61 -22.88 4.90
C GLU A 32 -24.78 -21.60 4.78
N PRO A 33 -24.09 -21.17 5.85
CA PRO A 33 -23.25 -20.00 5.75
C PRO A 33 -22.21 -20.31 4.67
N LEU A 34 -22.37 -19.71 3.49
CA LEU A 34 -21.30 -19.67 2.51
C LEU A 34 -20.14 -19.05 3.25
N ALA A 35 -19.15 -19.91 3.49
CA ALA A 35 -17.94 -19.56 4.18
C ALA A 35 -17.44 -18.25 3.57
N VAL A 36 -17.33 -17.23 4.42
CA VAL A 36 -16.42 -16.13 4.15
C VAL A 36 -15.04 -16.77 4.24
N GLU A 37 -14.65 -17.48 3.19
CA GLU A 37 -13.29 -17.96 3.03
C GLU A 37 -12.44 -16.70 2.94
N ASN A 38 -11.62 -16.53 3.97
CA ASN A 38 -10.54 -15.57 4.02
C ASN A 38 -9.84 -15.60 2.66
N ILE A 39 -9.99 -14.53 1.88
CA ILE A 39 -9.11 -14.25 0.75
C ILE A 39 -7.78 -13.73 1.35
N ILE A 40 -7.12 -14.62 2.10
CA ILE A 40 -5.72 -14.55 2.52
C ILE A 40 -5.11 -15.89 2.11
N ASP A 41 -5.25 -16.26 0.84
CA ASP A 41 -4.64 -17.49 0.29
C ASP A 41 -4.06 -17.29 -1.12
N ASP A 42 -3.80 -16.03 -1.52
CA ASP A 42 -3.03 -15.71 -2.73
C ASP A 42 -1.52 -15.56 -2.46
N ALA A 43 -1.01 -16.24 -1.41
CA ALA A 43 0.42 -16.45 -1.23
C ALA A 43 1.04 -17.34 -2.33
N ALA A 44 0.25 -17.86 -3.26
CA ALA A 44 0.68 -18.73 -4.35
C ALA A 44 0.89 -18.03 -5.71
N ALA A 45 0.63 -16.73 -5.83
CA ALA A 45 0.95 -15.96 -7.05
C ALA A 45 2.33 -15.28 -6.97
N ILE A 46 3.30 -15.92 -6.30
CA ILE A 46 4.72 -15.52 -6.30
C ILE A 46 5.27 -15.84 -7.69
N ALA A 47 5.00 -14.96 -8.65
CA ALA A 47 5.86 -14.79 -9.81
C ALA A 47 7.26 -14.51 -9.25
N GLY A 48 8.19 -15.41 -9.55
CA GLY A 48 9.46 -15.56 -8.85
C GLY A 48 10.16 -14.24 -8.57
N ILE A 49 10.75 -14.17 -7.38
CA ILE A 49 11.82 -13.22 -7.06
C ILE A 49 12.79 -13.27 -8.24
N ASN A 50 12.92 -12.18 -8.98
CA ASN A 50 13.87 -12.13 -10.07
C ASN A 50 15.24 -11.87 -9.43
N GLU A 51 16.10 -12.89 -9.40
CA GLU A 51 17.41 -12.83 -8.71
C GLU A 51 18.33 -11.76 -9.28
N ASP A 52 18.03 -11.28 -10.49
CA ASP A 52 18.75 -10.19 -11.17
C ASP A 52 18.31 -8.79 -10.70
N PHE A 53 17.24 -8.69 -9.88
CA PHE A 53 16.73 -7.42 -9.37
C PHE A 53 17.18 -7.19 -7.93
N GLY A 54 17.46 -5.93 -7.61
CA GLY A 54 17.94 -5.56 -6.30
C GLY A 54 17.56 -4.14 -5.92
N TRP A 55 17.80 -3.82 -4.65
CA TRP A 55 17.69 -2.46 -4.17
C TRP A 55 18.97 -1.68 -4.48
N SER A 56 18.79 -0.46 -4.95
CA SER A 56 19.81 0.59 -4.99
C SER A 56 19.35 1.73 -4.09
N ILE A 57 20.25 2.24 -3.24
CA ILE A 57 19.98 3.32 -2.31
C ILE A 57 20.90 4.49 -2.62
N ASP A 58 20.30 5.66 -2.86
CA ASP A 58 21.00 6.93 -3.05
C ASP A 58 20.39 7.99 -2.10
N GLY A 59 21.07 8.21 -0.98
CA GLY A 59 20.63 9.15 0.05
C GLY A 59 19.26 8.76 0.65
N GLN A 60 18.24 9.57 0.35
CA GLN A 60 16.86 9.41 0.85
C GLN A 60 15.95 8.68 -0.14
N ARG A 61 16.53 8.06 -1.19
CA ARG A 61 15.80 7.33 -2.21
C ARG A 61 16.28 5.89 -2.29
N ALA A 62 15.34 4.96 -2.34
CA ALA A 62 15.56 3.56 -2.65
C ALA A 62 14.80 3.18 -3.92
N THR A 63 15.44 2.46 -4.83
CA THR A 63 14.86 1.97 -6.08
C THR A 63 15.06 0.48 -6.21
N TYR A 64 14.02 -0.24 -6.60
CA TYR A 64 14.07 -1.67 -6.89
C TYR A 64 13.84 -1.93 -8.37
N GLY A 65 14.68 -2.75 -8.98
CA GLY A 65 14.59 -3.11 -10.38
C GLY A 65 15.89 -3.71 -10.93
N PRO A 66 15.97 -3.93 -12.24
CA PRO A 66 17.21 -4.22 -12.95
C PRO A 66 18.28 -3.12 -12.73
N PRO A 67 19.57 -3.48 -12.82
CA PRO A 67 20.69 -2.57 -12.59
C PRO A 67 20.83 -1.45 -13.64
N ASP A 68 20.29 -1.65 -14.85
CA ASP A 68 20.54 -0.81 -16.04
C ASP A 68 19.32 0.10 -16.43
N ASP A 69 18.70 0.76 -15.45
CA ASP A 69 17.74 1.88 -15.56
C ASP A 69 16.22 1.61 -15.46
N ASP A 70 15.71 0.39 -15.63
CA ASP A 70 14.25 0.16 -15.55
C ASP A 70 13.77 -0.05 -14.09
N GLN A 71 13.76 1.00 -13.27
CA GLN A 71 13.21 0.89 -11.91
C GLN A 71 11.74 0.47 -11.93
N LEU A 72 11.39 -0.50 -11.10
CA LEU A 72 10.04 -1.06 -10.98
C LEU A 72 9.31 -0.48 -9.77
N LEU A 73 10.03 -0.17 -8.69
CA LEU A 73 9.50 0.46 -7.49
C LEU A 73 10.51 1.52 -7.02
N ALA A 74 10.01 2.67 -6.57
CA ALA A 74 10.80 3.70 -5.94
C ALA A 74 10.14 4.16 -4.65
N LEU A 75 10.97 4.37 -3.64
CA LEU A 75 10.64 4.94 -2.35
C LEU A 75 11.54 6.15 -2.15
N GLU A 76 10.97 7.31 -1.86
CA GLU A 76 11.74 8.53 -1.64
C GLU A 76 11.21 9.29 -0.44
N CYS A 77 12.08 9.56 0.53
CA CYS A 77 11.69 10.40 1.65
C CYS A 77 11.80 11.88 1.31
N ARG A 78 10.72 12.62 1.51
CA ARG A 78 10.66 14.08 1.36
C ARG A 78 9.93 14.72 2.53
N ASN A 79 10.65 15.52 3.31
CA ASN A 79 10.09 16.31 4.40
C ASN A 79 9.26 15.48 5.41
N GLY A 80 9.73 14.27 5.75
CA GLY A 80 9.04 13.37 6.67
C GLY A 80 7.80 12.69 6.07
N SER A 81 7.67 12.70 4.74
CA SER A 81 6.65 11.94 4.00
C SER A 81 7.33 11.01 3.01
N LEU A 82 6.77 9.83 2.82
CA LEU A 82 7.28 8.81 1.92
C LEU A 82 6.55 8.89 0.58
N ASP A 83 7.25 9.31 -0.47
CA ASP A 83 6.80 9.17 -1.85
C ASP A 83 7.02 7.73 -2.30
N VAL A 84 5.95 7.06 -2.71
CA VAL A 84 5.98 5.70 -3.24
C VAL A 84 5.57 5.74 -4.70
N ALA A 85 6.32 5.07 -5.58
CA ALA A 85 6.02 4.99 -7.01
C ALA A 85 6.26 3.60 -7.58
N ARG A 86 5.25 3.02 -8.23
CA ARG A 86 5.33 1.78 -9.01
C ARG A 86 5.36 2.11 -10.50
N PHE A 87 6.22 1.43 -11.26
CA PHE A 87 6.34 1.57 -12.72
C PHE A 87 5.91 0.28 -13.40
N ALA A 88 4.76 0.29 -14.06
CA ALA A 88 4.21 -0.92 -14.66
C ALA A 88 3.42 -0.60 -15.92
N GLN A 89 3.31 -1.58 -16.83
CA GLN A 89 2.31 -1.55 -17.88
C GLN A 89 0.94 -1.84 -17.24
N GLY A 90 -0.03 -0.95 -17.45
CA GLY A 90 -1.33 -1.07 -16.81
C GLY A 90 -2.45 -0.31 -17.53
N THR A 91 -3.62 -0.31 -16.90
CA THR A 91 -4.76 0.51 -17.32
C THR A 91 -4.53 1.97 -16.94
N GLU A 92 -4.85 2.89 -17.84
CA GLU A 92 -4.83 4.32 -17.59
C GLU A 92 -5.74 4.65 -16.38
N GLY A 93 -5.19 5.18 -15.30
CA GLY A 93 -6.00 5.70 -14.19
C GLY A 93 -5.42 5.50 -12.78
N ALA A 94 -6.04 6.19 -11.82
CA ALA A 94 -5.78 5.99 -10.40
C ALA A 94 -6.15 4.56 -9.95
N GLY A 95 -5.53 4.09 -8.88
CA GLY A 95 -5.75 2.74 -8.36
C GLY A 95 -5.31 2.62 -6.90
N THR A 96 -5.16 1.37 -6.44
CA THR A 96 -4.62 1.07 -5.10
C THR A 96 -3.38 0.21 -5.27
N LEU A 97 -2.26 0.65 -4.70
CA LEU A 97 -1.08 -0.20 -4.49
C LEU A 97 -1.21 -0.86 -3.12
N THR A 98 -1.11 -2.19 -3.11
CA THR A 98 -1.10 -2.98 -1.88
C THR A 98 0.29 -3.60 -1.71
N PHE A 99 0.84 -3.46 -0.50
CA PHE A 99 2.12 -4.01 -0.07
C PHE A 99 1.85 -5.03 1.02
N GLY A 100 2.24 -6.29 0.81
CA GLY A 100 2.07 -7.36 1.80
C GLY A 100 3.38 -8.09 2.08
N ALA A 101 3.71 -8.28 3.35
CA ALA A 101 4.89 -8.99 3.82
C ALA A 101 4.53 -9.79 5.08
N GLY A 102 4.58 -11.13 5.00
CA GLY A 102 4.10 -11.98 6.08
C GLY A 102 2.65 -11.69 6.44
N ALA A 103 2.41 -11.23 7.68
CA ALA A 103 1.08 -10.80 8.16
C ALA A 103 0.84 -9.29 8.04
N ALA A 104 1.86 -8.50 7.71
CA ALA A 104 1.76 -7.05 7.57
C ALA A 104 1.18 -6.67 6.19
N LEU A 105 0.33 -5.64 6.16
CA LEU A 105 -0.35 -5.18 4.96
C LEU A 105 -0.54 -3.66 4.98
N ALA A 106 -0.10 -2.97 3.93
CA ALA A 106 -0.36 -1.56 3.71
C ALA A 106 -1.04 -1.35 2.34
N SER A 107 -2.07 -0.52 2.28
CA SER A 107 -2.75 -0.19 1.02
C SER A 107 -2.84 1.32 0.83
N VAL A 108 -2.40 1.81 -0.33
CA VAL A 108 -2.34 3.23 -0.64
C VAL A 108 -3.03 3.54 -1.97
N ALA A 109 -3.91 4.54 -1.96
CA ALA A 109 -4.49 5.08 -3.18
C ALA A 109 -3.43 5.84 -3.97
N VAL A 110 -3.24 5.49 -5.24
CA VAL A 110 -2.24 6.08 -6.13
C VAL A 110 -2.90 6.78 -7.31
N ALA A 111 -2.27 7.85 -7.78
CA ALA A 111 -2.60 8.47 -9.05
C ALA A 111 -1.67 7.93 -10.16
N ALA A 112 -2.23 7.70 -11.35
CA ALA A 112 -1.41 7.55 -12.55
C ALA A 112 -0.77 8.89 -12.92
N GLY A 113 0.54 8.90 -13.03
CA GLY A 113 1.36 9.93 -13.64
C GLY A 113 1.62 9.63 -15.11
N GLY A 114 2.31 10.56 -15.79
CA GLY A 114 2.67 10.38 -17.19
C GLY A 114 3.58 9.18 -17.45
N ALA A 115 3.60 8.74 -18.71
CA ALA A 115 4.42 7.63 -19.17
C ALA A 115 5.90 7.86 -18.83
N SER A 116 6.55 6.81 -18.34
CA SER A 116 7.99 6.74 -18.07
C SER A 116 8.60 5.61 -18.91
N PHE A 117 9.92 5.60 -19.07
CA PHE A 117 10.61 4.42 -19.61
C PHE A 117 10.32 3.24 -18.64
N GLY A 118 9.71 2.17 -19.16
CA GLY A 118 9.25 1.01 -18.37
C GLY A 118 7.74 0.90 -18.13
N GLY A 119 6.94 1.94 -18.42
CA GLY A 119 5.48 1.92 -18.29
C GLY A 119 4.88 3.16 -17.63
N ASP A 120 3.64 3.04 -17.17
CA ASP A 120 2.97 4.11 -16.43
C ASP A 120 3.51 4.20 -14.99
N ARG A 121 3.61 5.43 -14.48
CA ARG A 121 4.04 5.70 -13.10
C ARG A 121 2.82 5.84 -12.21
N TYR A 122 2.67 4.99 -11.20
CA TYR A 122 1.59 5.07 -10.22
C TYR A 122 2.16 5.49 -8.87
N ALA A 123 1.75 6.64 -8.35
CA ALA A 123 2.41 7.23 -7.19
C ALA A 123 1.46 7.80 -6.13
N ALA A 124 1.93 7.81 -4.90
CA ALA A 124 1.32 8.45 -3.75
C ALA A 124 2.38 9.01 -2.80
N THR A 125 1.95 9.94 -1.96
CA THR A 125 2.73 10.47 -0.84
C THR A 125 2.06 10.04 0.46
N LEU A 126 2.80 9.39 1.32
CA LEU A 126 2.36 8.90 2.63
C LEU A 126 2.94 9.81 3.71
N ALA A 127 2.06 10.39 4.53
CA ALA A 127 2.46 11.05 5.76
C ALA A 127 2.48 10.04 6.92
N PRO A 128 3.12 10.38 8.05
CA PRO A 128 2.98 9.60 9.28
C PRO A 128 1.51 9.48 9.69
N GLY A 129 1.11 8.31 10.19
CA GLY A 129 -0.27 7.95 10.53
C GLY A 129 -0.52 6.47 10.23
N ASP A 130 -1.77 6.01 10.34
CA ASP A 130 -2.12 4.58 10.27
C ASP A 130 -1.50 3.85 9.05
N ILE A 131 -1.70 4.37 7.83
CA ILE A 131 -1.13 3.76 6.61
C ILE A 131 0.41 3.84 6.59
N GLY A 132 0.98 4.89 7.17
CA GLY A 132 2.43 5.03 7.30
C GLY A 132 3.00 4.00 8.28
N ASP A 133 2.31 3.75 9.39
CA ASP A 133 2.68 2.74 10.38
C ASP A 133 2.59 1.33 9.76
N ASP A 134 1.52 1.02 9.04
CA ASP A 134 1.38 -0.23 8.29
C ASP A 134 2.54 -0.41 7.29
N MET A 135 2.95 0.67 6.62
CA MET A 135 4.08 0.64 5.69
C MET A 135 5.41 0.35 6.39
N VAL A 136 5.62 0.91 7.59
CA VAL A 136 6.81 0.59 8.40
C VAL A 136 6.82 -0.88 8.78
N GLU A 137 5.68 -1.45 9.17
CA GLU A 137 5.56 -2.88 9.52
C GLU A 137 5.88 -3.79 8.34
N VAL A 138 5.34 -3.49 7.15
CA VAL A 138 5.61 -4.25 5.93
C VAL A 138 7.11 -4.35 5.63
N PHE A 139 7.84 -3.24 5.76
CA PHE A 139 9.27 -3.22 5.45
C PHE A 139 10.17 -3.71 6.61
N ALA A 140 9.61 -3.95 7.80
CA ALA A 140 10.36 -4.40 8.97
C ALA A 140 10.46 -5.94 9.10
N ASP A 141 9.50 -6.68 8.54
CA ASP A 141 9.31 -8.13 8.74
C ASP A 141 10.45 -9.00 8.16
N GLY A 142 11.24 -8.45 7.23
CA GLY A 142 12.35 -9.20 6.62
C GLY A 142 11.89 -10.29 5.64
N THR A 143 10.59 -10.42 5.39
CA THR A 143 10.04 -11.30 4.36
C THR A 143 9.92 -10.59 3.00
N PRO A 144 9.94 -11.31 1.87
CA PRO A 144 9.69 -10.71 0.57
C PRO A 144 8.34 -9.98 0.53
N ILE A 145 8.32 -8.80 -0.08
CA ILE A 145 7.17 -7.91 -0.15
C ILE A 145 6.45 -8.13 -1.48
N ASN A 146 5.18 -8.50 -1.43
CA ASN A 146 4.30 -8.55 -2.58
C ASN A 146 3.67 -7.17 -2.81
N VAL A 147 3.95 -6.57 -3.97
CA VAL A 147 3.40 -5.29 -4.40
C VAL A 147 2.42 -5.53 -5.54
N THR A 148 1.15 -5.26 -5.30
CA THR A 148 0.06 -5.56 -6.24
C THR A 148 -0.78 -4.33 -6.55
N MET A 149 -1.32 -4.29 -7.76
CA MET A 149 -2.32 -3.34 -8.20
C MET A 149 -3.12 -3.96 -9.34
N THR A 150 -4.44 -3.82 -9.27
CA THR A 150 -5.35 -4.36 -10.28
C THR A 150 -4.97 -3.89 -11.68
N GLY A 151 -4.98 -4.81 -12.65
CA GLY A 151 -4.64 -4.50 -14.04
C GLY A 151 -3.14 -4.40 -14.33
N THR A 152 -2.27 -4.72 -13.37
CA THR A 152 -0.81 -4.80 -13.56
C THR A 152 -0.25 -6.13 -13.10
N ALA A 153 0.93 -6.49 -13.61
CA ALA A 153 1.65 -7.67 -13.14
C ALA A 153 2.12 -7.46 -11.68
N PRO A 154 1.87 -8.44 -10.77
CA PRO A 154 2.42 -8.42 -9.42
C PRO A 154 3.94 -8.25 -9.42
N LEU A 155 4.46 -7.54 -8.43
CA LEU A 155 5.90 -7.37 -8.22
C LEU A 155 6.27 -7.95 -6.85
N VAL A 156 7.19 -8.91 -6.84
CA VAL A 156 7.78 -9.43 -5.60
C VAL A 156 9.13 -8.77 -5.40
N VAL A 157 9.31 -8.14 -4.23
CA VAL A 157 10.48 -7.36 -3.86
C VAL A 157 11.20 -8.03 -2.71
N GLN A 158 12.52 -8.16 -2.78
CA GLN A 158 13.29 -8.65 -1.64
C GLN A 158 13.23 -7.67 -0.47
N SER A 159 13.14 -8.19 0.75
CA SER A 159 13.34 -7.37 1.93
C SER A 159 14.78 -6.86 1.99
N ASP A 160 14.95 -5.63 2.44
CA ASP A 160 16.27 -5.05 2.68
C ASP A 160 16.23 -4.18 3.94
N ALA A 161 17.18 -4.42 4.86
CA ALA A 161 17.21 -3.75 6.15
C ALA A 161 17.58 -2.25 6.04
N ALA A 162 18.34 -1.84 5.02
CA ALA A 162 18.62 -0.43 4.78
C ALA A 162 17.38 0.30 4.24
N VAL A 163 16.60 -0.35 3.37
CA VAL A 163 15.32 0.18 2.89
C VAL A 163 14.29 0.28 4.03
N GLY A 164 14.19 -0.75 4.87
CA GLY A 164 13.32 -0.71 6.05
C GLY A 164 13.66 0.42 7.01
N ARG A 165 14.96 0.70 7.22
CA ARG A 165 15.40 1.88 7.99
C ARG A 165 15.01 3.20 7.33
N LEU A 166 15.22 3.33 6.02
CA LEU A 166 14.81 4.52 5.27
C LEU A 166 13.31 4.81 5.43
N VAL A 167 12.46 3.78 5.34
CA VAL A 167 11.01 3.92 5.51
C VAL A 167 10.65 4.33 6.95
N ALA A 168 11.24 3.67 7.95
CA ALA A 168 10.99 3.97 9.36
C ALA A 168 11.45 5.38 9.76
N ASP A 169 12.68 5.74 9.39
CA ASP A 169 13.25 7.07 9.65
C ASP A 169 12.44 8.17 8.97
N CYS A 170 11.98 7.92 7.73
CA CYS A 170 11.18 8.87 6.98
C CYS A 170 9.83 9.17 7.64
N LEU A 171 9.15 8.13 8.11
CA LEU A 171 7.81 8.25 8.71
C LEU A 171 7.87 8.53 10.22
N GLY A 172 9.05 8.85 10.75
CA GLY A 172 9.24 9.33 12.12
C GLY A 172 9.14 8.25 13.18
N ARG A 173 9.50 7.00 12.84
CA ARG A 173 9.53 5.87 13.77
C ARG A 173 10.96 5.40 14.00
N GLU A 174 11.46 5.60 15.23
CA GLU A 174 12.61 4.83 15.71
C GLU A 174 12.19 3.36 15.83
N ARG A 175 12.90 2.45 15.15
CA ARG A 175 12.70 0.99 15.26
C ARG A 175 12.77 0.55 16.74
N PRO A 176 11.98 -0.45 17.20
CA PRO A 176 12.32 -1.13 18.45
C PRO A 176 13.76 -1.65 18.34
N ALA A 177 14.63 -1.20 19.26
CA ALA A 177 16.06 -1.46 19.20
C ALA A 177 16.36 -2.93 18.88
N ASP A 178 17.26 -3.16 17.92
CA ASP A 178 17.77 -4.49 17.59
C ASP A 178 18.39 -5.12 18.84
N THR A 179 17.65 -6.00 19.52
CA THR A 179 18.17 -6.81 20.64
C THR A 179 19.20 -7.86 20.20
N ASN A 180 19.59 -7.89 18.93
CA ASN A 180 20.57 -8.79 18.36
C ASN A 180 21.84 -8.11 17.81
N ALA A 181 22.07 -6.82 18.09
CA ALA A 181 23.42 -6.29 17.94
C ALA A 181 24.33 -6.94 19.01
N PRO A 182 25.41 -7.66 18.64
CA PRO A 182 26.33 -8.18 19.64
C PRO A 182 26.88 -7.00 20.44
N ALA A 183 26.70 -7.03 21.76
CA ALA A 183 27.28 -6.05 22.66
C ALA A 183 28.81 -6.04 22.48
N ASN A 184 29.32 -5.05 21.76
CA ASN A 184 30.74 -4.79 21.68
C ASN A 184 31.18 -4.40 23.10
N GLU A 185 31.97 -5.26 23.71
CA GLU A 185 32.36 -5.20 25.11
C GLU A 185 32.93 -3.82 25.49
N ALA A 186 32.45 -3.31 26.62
CA ALA A 186 33.03 -2.17 27.30
C ALA A 186 34.51 -2.43 27.60
N THR A 187 35.41 -1.67 26.98
CA THR A 187 36.78 -1.55 27.48
C THR A 187 36.89 -0.25 28.28
N THR A 188 36.42 -0.30 29.53
CA THR A 188 36.90 0.62 30.57
C THR A 188 38.28 0.13 30.98
N SER A 189 39.34 0.76 30.46
CA SER A 189 40.67 0.67 31.06
C SER A 189 41.03 2.04 31.59
N GLY A 190 40.90 2.18 32.92
CA GLY A 190 41.35 3.37 33.62
C GLY A 190 42.87 3.50 33.53
N ASN A 191 43.33 4.73 33.45
CA ASN A 191 44.68 5.09 33.85
C ASN A 191 44.59 6.38 34.68
N SER A 192 44.59 6.21 36.00
CA SER A 192 45.18 7.18 36.91
C SER A 192 46.66 6.84 37.02
N VAL A 193 47.54 7.76 36.62
CA VAL A 193 48.92 7.81 37.10
C VAL A 193 49.31 9.29 37.24
N ASP A 194 49.63 9.63 38.50
CA ASP A 194 50.29 10.81 39.08
C ASP A 194 49.89 12.24 38.64
#